data_AF-A0A8T3R846-F1
#
_entry.id   AF-A0A8T3R846-F1
#
_cell.length_a   1.000
_cell.length_b   1.000
_cell.length_c   1.000
_cell.angle_alpha   90.00
_cell.angle_beta   90.00
_cell.angle_gamma   90.00
#
_symmetry.space_group_name_H-M   'P 1'
#
loop_
_entity.id
_entity.type
_entity.pdbx_description
1 polymer ?
#
loop_
_entity_poly.entity_id
_entity_poly.type
_entity_poly.pdbx_seq_one_letter_code
_entity_poly.pdbx_strand_id
1 'polypeptide(L)'
;MAVGNRRPSAERDRGPGTGGAPVERRVYVHASPRTVWATLHDPAATTDLFPELRLGPAAPPWPAAATTRTASARLGLLRDLARVESLEARPESRFRLRVTASGFDSEWSWQLEPVAGGTKVIHAATFEPFDRWTGILVRLGRASLASRVETHLRLLKERAEATEGSPGRRA
;
A
#
# COMPACT_ATOMS: atom_id res chain seq x y z
N MET A 1 -38.73 -17.99 -37.74
CA MET A 1 -38.90 -18.05 -36.27
C MET A 1 -38.19 -19.30 -35.77
N ALA A 2 -37.11 -19.13 -35.01
CA ALA A 2 -36.60 -20.06 -34.00
C ALA A 2 -35.36 -19.40 -33.35
N VAL A 3 -35.51 -19.00 -32.10
CA VAL A 3 -34.48 -18.44 -31.22
C VAL A 3 -33.75 -19.63 -30.57
N GLY A 4 -32.41 -19.59 -30.55
CA GLY A 4 -31.58 -20.66 -29.98
C GLY A 4 -30.32 -20.11 -29.32
N ASN A 5 -30.49 -19.66 -28.07
CA ASN A 5 -29.45 -19.16 -27.16
C ASN A 5 -28.35 -20.20 -26.87
N ARG A 6 -27.07 -19.82 -26.99
CA ARG A 6 -25.95 -20.41 -26.21
C ARG A 6 -24.94 -19.34 -25.76
N ARG A 7 -25.15 -18.91 -24.51
CA ARG A 7 -24.22 -18.46 -23.45
C ARG A 7 -22.90 -17.78 -23.86
N PRO A 8 -22.72 -16.47 -23.58
CA PRO A 8 -21.39 -15.91 -23.37
C PRO A 8 -20.81 -16.44 -22.05
N SER A 9 -19.56 -16.89 -22.11
CA SER A 9 -18.74 -17.24 -20.95
C SER A 9 -18.75 -16.08 -19.96
N ALA A 10 -19.10 -16.39 -18.71
CA ALA A 10 -19.10 -15.46 -17.60
C ALA A 10 -17.65 -15.02 -17.31
N GLU A 11 -17.24 -13.94 -17.97
CA GLU A 11 -16.27 -13.01 -17.44
C GLU A 11 -16.88 -12.50 -16.13
N ARG A 12 -16.40 -13.07 -15.01
CA ARG A 12 -16.77 -12.61 -13.68
C ARG A 12 -16.16 -11.22 -13.53
N ASP A 13 -16.95 -10.25 -13.97
CA ASP A 13 -16.92 -8.88 -13.49
C ASP A 13 -17.01 -8.97 -11.97
N ARG A 14 -15.84 -8.96 -11.31
CA ARG A 14 -15.75 -8.76 -9.87
C ARG A 14 -16.19 -7.33 -9.65
N GLY A 15 -17.49 -7.17 -9.44
CA GLY A 15 -18.08 -5.93 -8.94
C GLY A 15 -17.32 -5.45 -7.69
N PRO A 16 -17.44 -4.16 -7.34
CA PRO A 16 -16.70 -3.56 -6.24
C PRO A 16 -16.95 -4.39 -4.99
N GLY A 17 -15.90 -5.07 -4.52
CA GLY A 17 -15.95 -5.87 -3.31
C GLY A 17 -16.53 -5.01 -2.20
N THR A 18 -17.36 -5.63 -1.37
CA THR A 18 -17.89 -5.09 -0.11
C THR A 18 -16.78 -4.89 0.94
N GLY A 19 -15.61 -4.41 0.52
CA GLY A 19 -14.57 -3.93 1.39
C GLY A 19 -15.05 -2.68 2.10
N GLY A 20 -14.84 -2.60 3.42
CA GLY A 20 -15.18 -1.41 4.20
C GLY A 20 -14.62 -0.14 3.56
N ALA A 21 -15.28 1.00 3.82
CA ALA A 21 -14.86 2.29 3.28
C ALA A 21 -13.35 2.52 3.50
N PRO A 22 -12.61 2.97 2.47
CA PRO A 22 -11.16 3.15 2.59
C PRO A 22 -10.85 4.15 3.70
N VAL A 23 -9.85 3.82 4.52
CA VAL A 23 -9.32 4.73 5.52
C VAL A 23 -8.30 5.62 4.84
N GLU A 24 -8.63 6.90 4.69
CA GLU A 24 -7.76 7.90 4.10
C GLU A 24 -7.21 8.85 5.17
N ARG A 25 -5.92 9.18 5.05
CA ARG A 25 -5.24 10.23 5.82
C ARG A 25 -4.31 11.03 4.91
N ARG A 26 -3.93 12.20 5.39
CA ARG A 26 -3.14 13.17 4.62
C ARG A 26 -2.08 13.80 5.52
N VAL A 27 -0.91 14.11 4.95
CA VAL A 27 0.15 14.83 5.65
C VAL A 27 0.92 15.72 4.67
N TYR A 28 1.45 16.84 5.15
CA TYR A 28 2.41 17.66 4.41
C TYR A 28 3.82 17.23 4.78
N VAL A 29 4.66 17.03 3.76
CA VAL A 29 6.06 16.61 3.89
C VAL A 29 6.94 17.70 3.28
N HIS A 30 7.90 18.22 4.03
CA HIS A 30 8.91 19.19 3.59
C HIS A 30 10.02 18.50 2.79
N ALA A 31 9.64 17.77 1.75
CA ALA A 31 10.52 17.09 0.82
C ALA A 31 9.89 17.11 -0.57
N SER A 32 10.73 17.02 -1.61
CA SER A 32 10.25 16.95 -2.99
C SER A 32 9.47 15.65 -3.27
N PRO A 33 8.54 15.62 -4.25
CA PRO A 33 7.83 14.38 -4.61
C PRO A 33 8.78 13.26 -4.99
N ARG A 34 9.92 13.60 -5.61
CA ARG A 34 11.02 12.68 -5.90
C ARG A 34 11.62 12.05 -4.65
N THR A 35 11.92 12.84 -3.62
CA THR A 35 12.45 12.33 -2.35
C THR A 35 11.42 11.43 -1.67
N VAL A 36 10.16 11.86 -1.58
CA VAL A 36 9.08 11.04 -1.00
C VAL A 36 8.89 9.72 -1.75
N TRP A 37 8.91 9.75 -3.09
CA TRP A 37 8.86 8.56 -3.93
C TRP A 37 10.03 7.61 -3.67
N ALA A 38 11.26 8.14 -3.63
CA ALA A 38 12.44 7.34 -3.35
C ALA A 38 12.37 6.70 -1.95
N THR A 39 11.96 7.45 -0.93
CA THR A 39 11.78 6.94 0.44
C THR A 39 10.74 5.84 0.51
N LEU A 40 9.62 5.96 -0.23
CA LEU A 40 8.56 4.95 -0.26
C LEU A 40 9.04 3.60 -0.81
N HIS A 41 10.06 3.60 -1.65
CA HIS A 41 10.60 2.40 -2.31
C HIS A 41 11.99 1.98 -1.81
N ASP A 42 12.59 2.72 -0.89
CA ASP A 42 13.87 2.37 -0.27
C ASP A 42 13.72 1.11 0.60
N PRO A 43 14.43 0.00 0.30
CA PRO A 43 14.38 -1.22 1.11
C PRO A 43 14.66 -0.99 2.60
N ALA A 44 15.57 -0.07 2.93
CA ALA A 44 15.89 0.24 4.31
C ALA A 44 14.74 0.98 5.02
N ALA A 45 14.08 1.91 4.33
CA ALA A 45 12.93 2.63 4.88
C ALA A 45 11.69 1.75 4.98
N THR A 46 11.40 0.93 3.97
CA THR A 46 10.15 0.14 3.90
C THR A 46 9.95 -0.84 5.06
N THR A 47 11.04 -1.32 5.67
CA THR A 47 10.98 -2.16 6.88
C THR A 47 10.37 -1.42 8.08
N ASP A 48 10.65 -0.13 8.19
CA ASP A 48 10.13 0.72 9.26
C ASP A 48 8.77 1.31 8.88
N LEU A 49 8.57 1.68 7.62
CA LEU A 49 7.33 2.27 7.12
C LEU A 49 6.14 1.32 7.28
N PHE A 50 6.34 0.02 7.06
CA PHE A 50 5.29 -1.00 7.07
C PHE A 50 5.63 -2.11 8.07
N PRO A 51 5.55 -1.85 9.39
CA PRO A 51 5.99 -2.82 10.41
C PRO A 51 5.19 -4.12 10.39
N GLU A 52 3.96 -4.10 9.87
CA GLU A 52 3.13 -5.27 9.62
C GLU A 52 3.54 -6.10 8.40
N LEU A 53 4.38 -5.57 7.50
CA LEU A 53 4.66 -6.19 6.20
C LEU A 53 6.16 -6.24 5.95
N ARG A 54 6.75 -7.41 6.19
CA ARG A 54 8.16 -7.66 5.87
C ARG A 54 8.27 -8.08 4.42
N LEU A 55 8.67 -7.13 3.59
CA LEU A 55 8.79 -7.32 2.15
C LEU A 55 10.01 -8.19 1.83
N GLY A 56 9.80 -9.20 0.99
CA GLY A 56 10.89 -9.98 0.39
C GLY A 56 11.69 -9.13 -0.61
N PRO A 57 12.76 -9.71 -1.19
CA PRO A 57 13.60 -9.01 -2.15
C PRO A 57 12.77 -8.50 -3.34
N ALA A 58 13.01 -7.26 -3.72
CA ALA A 58 12.43 -6.67 -4.92
C ALA A 58 13.22 -7.19 -6.13
N ALA A 59 12.63 -8.03 -6.96
CA ALA A 59 13.18 -8.34 -8.27
C ALA A 59 12.92 -7.15 -9.22
N PRO A 60 13.90 -6.75 -10.05
CA PRO A 60 13.61 -5.87 -11.18
C PRO A 60 12.47 -6.48 -12.02
N PRO A 61 11.47 -5.71 -12.45
CA PRO A 61 11.42 -4.24 -12.53
C PRO A 61 10.57 -3.55 -11.44
N TRP A 62 10.51 -4.05 -10.20
CA TRP A 62 9.78 -3.38 -9.11
C TRP A 62 10.22 -1.90 -8.94
N PRO A 63 9.31 -0.92 -8.76
CA PRO A 63 7.88 -1.05 -8.48
C PRO A 63 6.95 -0.98 -9.70
N ALA A 64 7.39 -1.29 -10.92
CA ALA A 64 6.55 -1.19 -12.12
C ALA A 64 5.18 -1.89 -11.96
N ALA A 65 4.14 -1.38 -12.60
CA ALA A 65 2.81 -1.98 -12.54
C ALA A 65 2.82 -3.46 -12.98
N ALA A 66 1.95 -4.27 -12.40
CA ALA A 66 1.86 -5.72 -12.53
C ALA A 66 3.10 -6.51 -12.05
N THR A 67 4.08 -5.87 -11.39
CA THR A 67 5.16 -6.60 -10.72
C THR A 67 4.71 -7.11 -9.36
N THR A 68 5.26 -8.25 -8.93
CA THR A 68 4.90 -8.85 -7.64
C THR A 68 6.12 -9.24 -6.83
N ARG A 69 5.99 -9.21 -5.50
CA ARG A 69 6.97 -9.75 -4.56
C ARG A 69 6.27 -10.47 -3.41
N THR A 70 6.99 -11.39 -2.78
CA THR A 70 6.51 -12.06 -1.57
C THR A 70 6.73 -11.16 -0.35
N ALA A 71 5.95 -11.36 0.69
CA ALA A 71 6.11 -10.70 1.98
C ALA A 71 5.62 -11.60 3.11
N SER A 72 6.08 -11.34 4.33
CA SER A 72 5.49 -11.90 5.54
C SER A 72 4.62 -10.83 6.21
N ALA A 73 3.32 -11.11 6.35
CA ALA A 73 2.36 -10.22 6.98
C ALA A 73 2.18 -10.57 8.47
N ARG A 74 2.13 -9.54 9.32
CA ARG A 74 1.83 -9.61 10.75
C ARG A 74 0.82 -8.54 11.13
N LEU A 75 -0.46 -8.90 11.13
CA LEU A 75 -1.57 -8.01 11.47
C LEU A 75 -2.24 -8.45 12.77
N GLY A 76 -1.85 -7.80 13.88
CA GLY A 76 -2.27 -8.24 15.20
C GLY A 76 -1.69 -9.60 15.55
N LEU A 77 -2.55 -10.59 15.73
CA LEU A 77 -2.15 -11.99 15.95
C LEU A 77 -2.04 -12.80 14.66
N LEU A 78 -2.55 -12.28 13.53
CA LEU A 78 -2.42 -12.94 12.24
C LEU A 78 -0.96 -12.92 11.79
N ARG A 79 -0.45 -14.09 11.36
CA ARG A 79 0.85 -14.25 10.70
C ARG A 79 0.64 -15.07 9.44
N ASP A 80 1.02 -14.54 8.30
CA ASP A 80 0.80 -15.22 7.02
C ASP A 80 1.87 -14.84 5.99
N LEU A 81 2.04 -15.69 4.98
CA LEU A 81 2.74 -15.32 3.76
C LEU A 81 1.76 -14.54 2.87
N ALA A 82 2.23 -13.41 2.38
CA ALA A 82 1.47 -12.52 1.52
C ALA A 82 2.16 -12.37 0.16
N ARG A 83 1.35 -12.17 -0.87
CA ARG A 83 1.76 -11.66 -2.16
C ARG A 83 1.48 -10.17 -2.20
N VAL A 84 2.48 -9.39 -2.59
CA VAL A 84 2.36 -7.96 -2.81
C VAL A 84 2.45 -7.71 -4.32
N GLU A 85 1.44 -7.05 -4.87
CA GLU A 85 1.36 -6.70 -6.28
C GLU A 85 1.35 -5.17 -6.43
N SER A 86 2.22 -4.64 -7.29
CA SER A 86 2.16 -3.24 -7.72
C SER A 86 1.03 -3.10 -8.74
N LEU A 87 -0.05 -2.41 -8.38
CA LEU A 87 -1.18 -2.16 -9.28
C LEU A 87 -0.94 -0.95 -10.17
N GLU A 88 -0.23 0.05 -9.65
CA GLU A 88 0.06 1.30 -10.34
C GLU A 88 1.35 1.89 -9.80
N ALA A 89 2.24 2.31 -10.68
CA ALA A 89 3.44 3.06 -10.32
C ALA A 89 3.67 4.18 -11.32
N ARG A 90 3.21 5.38 -10.95
CA ARG A 90 3.49 6.64 -11.63
C ARG A 90 4.50 7.40 -10.78
N PRO A 91 5.79 7.44 -11.18
CA PRO A 91 6.83 8.10 -10.42
C PRO A 91 6.42 9.50 -9.97
N GLU A 92 6.75 9.83 -8.72
CA GLU A 92 6.54 11.15 -8.13
C GLU A 92 5.07 11.62 -8.06
N SER A 93 4.10 10.73 -8.36
CA SER A 93 2.68 11.09 -8.44
C SER A 93 1.76 10.09 -7.75
N ARG A 94 1.84 8.80 -8.07
CA ARG A 94 0.88 7.82 -7.56
C ARG A 94 1.49 6.42 -7.48
N PHE A 95 1.29 5.76 -6.36
CA PHE A 95 1.64 4.36 -6.17
C PHE A 95 0.45 3.62 -5.58
N ARG A 96 0.13 2.44 -6.12
CA ARG A 96 -0.89 1.54 -5.57
C ARG A 96 -0.33 0.14 -5.49
N LEU A 97 -0.61 -0.53 -4.39
CA LEU A 97 -0.33 -1.95 -4.25
C LEU A 97 -1.52 -2.70 -3.65
N ARG A 98 -1.55 -3.99 -3.92
CA ARG A 98 -2.42 -4.96 -3.25
C ARG A 98 -1.56 -5.93 -2.46
N VAL A 99 -2.00 -6.22 -1.24
CA VAL A 99 -1.46 -7.26 -0.37
C VAL A 99 -2.53 -8.33 -0.22
N THR A 100 -2.26 -9.51 -0.77
CA THR A 100 -3.16 -10.66 -0.67
C THR A 100 -2.48 -11.75 0.13
N ALA A 101 -3.15 -12.24 1.17
CA ALA A 101 -2.73 -13.40 1.96
C ALA A 101 -3.86 -14.43 1.99
N SER A 102 -3.66 -15.57 2.67
CA SER A 102 -4.68 -16.62 2.70
C SER A 102 -5.97 -16.21 3.41
N GLY A 103 -5.90 -15.25 4.35
CA GLY A 103 -7.04 -14.78 5.14
C GLY A 103 -7.56 -13.38 4.80
N PHE A 104 -6.88 -12.60 3.96
CA PHE A 104 -7.30 -11.22 3.68
C PHE A 104 -6.80 -10.67 2.34
N ASP A 105 -7.47 -9.61 1.89
CA ASP A 105 -7.01 -8.69 0.86
C ASP A 105 -6.92 -7.27 1.42
N SER A 106 -5.93 -6.50 0.99
CA SER A 106 -5.72 -5.13 1.42
C SER A 106 -5.13 -4.32 0.27
N GLU A 107 -5.75 -3.19 -0.08
CA GLU A 107 -5.23 -2.30 -1.11
C GLU A 107 -4.73 -1.01 -0.47
N TRP A 108 -3.48 -0.63 -0.77
CA TRP A 108 -2.83 0.57 -0.26
C TRP A 108 -2.52 1.49 -1.43
N SER A 109 -2.76 2.78 -1.25
CA SER A 109 -2.47 3.80 -2.25
C SER A 109 -1.81 5.02 -1.63
N TRP A 110 -0.90 5.63 -2.38
CA TRP A 110 -0.28 6.91 -2.09
C TRP A 110 -0.44 7.81 -3.29
N GLN A 111 -0.89 9.03 -3.05
CA GLN A 111 -0.90 10.11 -4.02
C GLN A 111 0.01 11.24 -3.51
N LEU A 112 0.90 11.69 -4.37
CA LEU A 112 1.88 12.72 -4.11
C LEU A 112 1.48 13.96 -4.91
N GLU A 113 1.08 15.01 -4.21
CA GLU A 113 0.71 16.29 -4.80
C GLU A 113 1.81 17.31 -4.51
N PRO A 114 2.52 17.84 -5.53
CA PRO A 114 3.48 18.91 -5.31
C PRO A 114 2.76 20.15 -4.79
N VAL A 115 3.32 20.77 -3.75
CA VAL A 115 2.81 22.01 -3.15
C VAL A 115 3.98 22.96 -2.89
N ALA A 116 3.69 24.24 -2.61
CA ALA A 116 4.74 25.19 -2.24
C ALA A 116 5.51 24.70 -1.00
N GLY A 117 6.81 24.46 -1.17
CA GLY A 117 7.70 24.04 -0.08
C GLY A 117 7.67 22.53 0.25
N GLY A 118 7.07 21.68 -0.58
CA GLY A 118 7.17 20.23 -0.39
C GLY A 118 6.10 19.43 -1.14
N THR A 119 5.61 18.37 -0.48
CA THR A 119 4.66 17.41 -1.05
C THR A 119 3.51 17.17 -0.07
N LYS A 120 2.28 17.28 -0.54
CA LYS A 120 1.12 16.75 0.17
C LYS A 120 0.96 15.28 -0.19
N VAL A 121 1.00 14.41 0.82
CA VAL A 121 0.88 12.97 0.66
C VAL A 121 -0.49 12.54 1.17
N ILE A 122 -1.25 11.87 0.30
CA ILE A 122 -2.54 11.25 0.63
C ILE A 122 -2.30 9.74 0.65
N HIS A 123 -2.58 9.09 1.77
CA HIS A 123 -2.50 7.63 1.90
C HIS A 123 -3.88 7.07 2.22
N ALA A 124 -4.36 6.15 1.37
CA ALA A 124 -5.59 5.43 1.60
C ALA A 124 -5.33 3.92 1.64
N ALA A 125 -5.97 3.23 2.57
CA ALA A 125 -5.88 1.79 2.72
C ALA A 125 -7.26 1.15 2.95
N THR A 126 -7.48 -0.02 2.37
CA THR A 126 -8.60 -0.91 2.68
C THR A 126 -8.10 -2.17 3.38
N PHE A 127 -8.99 -2.85 4.09
CA PHE A 127 -8.70 -4.17 4.65
C PHE A 127 -9.96 -5.02 4.61
N GLU A 128 -9.92 -6.13 3.87
CA GLU A 128 -11.03 -7.05 3.70
C GLU A 128 -10.62 -8.45 4.15
N PRO A 129 -11.07 -8.90 5.34
CA PRO A 129 -10.86 -10.28 5.77
C PRO A 129 -11.76 -11.22 4.97
N PHE A 130 -11.24 -12.38 4.57
CA PHE A 130 -12.02 -13.40 3.84
C PHE A 130 -12.98 -14.17 4.76
N ASP A 131 -12.73 -14.14 6.06
CA ASP A 131 -13.53 -14.81 7.06
C ASP A 131 -13.59 -14.04 8.39
N ARG A 132 -14.57 -14.39 9.23
CA ARG A 132 -14.81 -13.74 10.52
C ARG A 132 -13.66 -13.90 11.52
N TRP A 133 -12.93 -15.01 11.49
CA TRP A 133 -11.81 -15.26 12.39
C TRP A 133 -10.63 -14.36 12.06
N THR A 134 -10.32 -14.18 10.78
CA THR A 134 -9.29 -13.22 10.37
C THR A 134 -9.62 -11.81 10.86
N GLY A 135 -10.89 -11.40 10.75
CA GLY A 135 -11.35 -10.12 11.30
C GLY A 135 -11.17 -9.99 12.82
N ILE A 136 -11.35 -11.07 13.58
CA ILE A 136 -11.13 -11.08 15.04
C ILE A 136 -9.64 -11.00 15.37
N LEU A 137 -8.79 -11.79 14.72
CA LEU A 137 -7.34 -11.83 14.95
C LEU A 137 -6.67 -10.48 14.70
N VAL A 138 -7.15 -9.75 13.68
CA VAL A 138 -6.67 -8.41 13.36
C VAL A 138 -7.08 -7.39 14.42
N ARG A 139 -8.34 -7.44 14.90
CA ARG A 139 -8.85 -6.55 15.96
C ARG A 139 -8.16 -6.76 17.31
N LEU A 140 -7.71 -7.97 17.62
CA LEU A 140 -6.91 -8.26 18.81
C LEU A 140 -5.53 -7.58 18.75
N GLY A 141 -5.04 -7.28 17.55
CA GLY A 141 -3.97 -6.32 17.35
C GLY A 141 -4.48 -4.91 17.60
N ARG A 142 -4.20 -4.36 18.78
CA ARG A 142 -4.67 -3.06 19.29
C ARG A 142 -4.56 -1.84 18.34
N ALA A 143 -3.85 -1.95 17.21
CA ALA A 143 -3.80 -0.91 16.18
C ALA A 143 -4.94 -1.06 15.17
N SER A 144 -5.78 -0.03 15.06
CA SER A 144 -6.78 0.10 14.00
C SER A 144 -6.12 0.36 12.64
N LEU A 145 -6.85 0.15 11.53
CA LEU A 145 -6.36 0.52 10.19
C LEU A 145 -6.00 2.01 10.10
N ALA A 146 -6.80 2.89 10.73
CA ALA A 146 -6.50 4.31 10.85
C ALA A 146 -5.17 4.59 11.54
N SER A 147 -4.91 3.94 12.68
CA SER A 147 -3.64 4.10 13.40
C SER A 147 -2.43 3.63 12.58
N ARG A 148 -2.59 2.56 11.77
CA ARG A 148 -1.55 2.10 10.84
C ARG A 148 -1.28 3.12 9.73
N VAL A 149 -2.34 3.57 9.05
CA VAL A 149 -2.25 4.59 8.00
C VAL A 149 -1.58 5.87 8.52
N GLU A 150 -1.93 6.32 9.73
CA GLU A 150 -1.29 7.47 10.39
C GLU A 150 0.19 7.22 10.70
N THR A 151 0.53 6.01 11.15
CA THR A 151 1.92 5.61 11.42
C THR A 151 2.75 5.57 10.14
N HIS A 152 2.22 5.00 9.05
CA HIS A 152 2.88 4.97 7.74
C HIS A 152 3.20 6.39 7.26
N LEU A 153 2.23 7.30 7.32
CA LEU A 153 2.42 8.69 6.91
C LEU A 153 3.44 9.42 7.78
N ARG A 154 3.40 9.22 9.10
CA ARG A 154 4.35 9.83 10.03
C ARG A 154 5.78 9.38 9.74
N LEU A 155 6.01 8.07 9.61
CA LEU A 155 7.34 7.53 9.35
C LEU A 155 7.85 7.92 7.95
N LEU A 156 6.96 7.98 6.96
CA LEU A 156 7.31 8.47 5.62
C LEU A 156 7.72 9.93 5.66
N LYS A 157 6.98 10.78 6.38
CA LYS A 157 7.33 12.19 6.58
C LYS A 157 8.70 12.33 7.22
N GLU A 158 8.91 11.70 8.38
CA GLU A 158 10.16 11.78 9.14
C GLU A 158 11.38 11.35 8.30
N ARG A 159 11.27 10.24 7.55
CA ARG A 159 12.36 9.73 6.71
C ARG A 159 12.62 10.59 5.48
N ALA A 160 11.57 11.07 4.82
CA ALA A 160 11.72 11.90 3.62
C ALA A 160 12.32 13.27 3.98
N GLU A 161 11.86 13.90 5.06
CA GLU A 161 12.40 15.18 5.53
C GLU A 161 13.85 15.06 6.02
N ALA A 162 14.20 13.98 6.71
CA ALA A 162 15.59 13.71 7.09
C ALA A 162 16.51 13.53 5.86
N THR A 163 16.00 12.90 4.81
CA THR A 163 16.74 12.71 3.56
C THR A 163 16.93 14.03 2.81
N GLU A 164 15.90 14.87 2.74
CA GLU A 164 15.96 16.18 2.09
C GLU A 164 16.88 17.16 2.85
N GLY A 165 16.80 17.15 4.18
CA GLY A 165 17.57 18.02 5.06
C GLY A 165 19.02 17.58 5.29
N SER A 166 19.43 16.38 4.85
CA SER A 166 20.81 15.91 4.96
C SER A 166 21.72 16.69 3.98
N PRO A 167 22.66 17.53 4.47
CA PRO A 167 23.60 18.27 3.62
C PRO A 167 24.65 17.28 3.08
N GLY A 168 24.36 16.61 1.97
CA GLY A 168 25.27 15.61 1.42
C GLY A 168 24.82 14.86 0.16
N ARG A 169 23.89 15.42 -0.63
CA ARG A 169 23.48 14.81 -1.91
C ARG A 169 23.16 15.82 -3.00
N ARG A 170 23.90 16.92 -3.03
CA ARG A 170 24.08 17.73 -4.24
C ARG A 170 25.52 17.49 -4.70
N ALA A 171 25.69 16.45 -5.52
CA ALA A 171 26.86 16.35 -6.40
C ALA A 171 26.67 17.31 -7.56
#